data_AF-A0A2V6H797-F1
#
_entry.id   AF-A0A2V6H797-F1
#
_cell.length_a   1.000
_cell.length_b   1.000
_cell.length_c   1.000
_cell.angle_alpha   90.00
_cell.angle_beta   90.00
_cell.angle_gamma   90.00
#
_symmetry.space_group_name_H-M   'P 1'
#
loop_
_entity.id
_entity.type
_entity.pdbx_description
1 polymer ?
#
loop_
_entity_poly.entity_id
_entity_poly.type
_entity_poly.pdbx_seq_one_letter_code
_entity_poly.pdbx_strand_id
1 'polypeptide(L)' 'IGNLKTGDRVVTNAGIHGLISNVKETTVLVKVADNVKIEMDKSAITNVLKEA' A
#
# COMPACT_ATOMS: atom_id res chain seq x y z
N ILE A 1 -3.05 -13.07 -0.22
CA ILE A 1 -3.17 -11.78 0.50
C ILE A 1 -2.15 -11.60 1.66
N GLY A 2 -1.44 -12.64 2.10
CA GLY A 2 -0.79 -12.66 3.42
C GLY A 2 0.61 -12.06 3.61
N ASN A 3 1.07 -11.04 2.88
CA ASN A 3 2.29 -10.31 3.31
C ASN A 3 2.43 -9.00 2.52
N LEU A 4 1.75 -7.94 2.96
CA LEU A 4 2.12 -6.58 2.56
C LEU A 4 3.48 -6.29 3.18
N LYS A 5 4.51 -6.02 2.38
CA LYS A 5 5.83 -5.64 2.88
C LYS A 5 6.15 -4.20 2.50
N THR A 6 6.94 -3.55 3.34
CA THR A 6 7.56 -2.26 3.01
C THR A 6 8.40 -2.41 1.74
N GLY A 7 8.10 -1.60 0.74
CA GLY A 7 8.69 -1.68 -0.60
C GLY A 7 7.78 -2.27 -1.67
N ASP A 8 6.67 -2.94 -1.31
CA ASP A 8 5.73 -3.45 -2.31
C ASP A 8 5.00 -2.30 -3.02
N ARG A 9 4.80 -2.45 -4.32
CA ARG A 9 3.88 -1.59 -5.08
C ARG A 9 2.46 -2.06 -4.85
N VAL A 10 1.55 -1.13 -4.63
CA VAL A 10 0.14 -1.42 -4.37
C VAL A 10 -0.76 -0.53 -5.21
N VAL A 11 -1.92 -1.08 -5.53
CA VAL A 11 -3.02 -0.38 -6.16
C VAL A 11 -4.22 -0.43 -5.22
N THR A 12 -4.73 0.75 -4.88
CA THR A 12 -5.93 0.93 -4.05
C THR A 12 -7.20 0.77 -4.87
N ASN A 13 -8.36 0.66 -4.21
CA ASN A 13 -9.65 0.56 -4.92
C ASN A 13 -9.91 1.75 -5.86
N ALA A 14 -9.36 2.92 -5.52
CA ALA A 14 -9.52 4.15 -6.28
C ALA A 14 -8.59 4.23 -7.50
N GLY A 15 -7.84 3.17 -7.81
CA GLY A 15 -6.85 3.16 -8.88
C GLY A 15 -5.60 3.97 -8.55
N ILE A 16 -5.34 4.26 -7.27
CA ILE A 16 -4.13 4.97 -6.85
C ILE A 16 -2.99 3.97 -6.78
N HIS A 17 -1.95 4.22 -7.57
CA HIS A 17 -0.70 3.47 -7.54
C HIS A 17 0.22 4.12 -6.52
N GLY A 18 0.69 3.33 -5.57
CA GLY A 18 1.62 3.80 -4.55
C GLY A 18 2.55 2.69 -4.10
N LEU A 19 3.47 3.05 -3.21
CA LEU A 19 4.43 2.13 -2.62
C LEU A 19 4.22 2.05 -1.11
N ILE A 20 4.22 0.85 -0.56
CA ILE A 20 4.04 0.65 0.87
C ILE A 20 5.27 1.18 1.62
N SER A 21 5.05 2.22 2.42
CA SER A 21 6.06 2.81 3.29
C SER A 21 6.02 2.23 4.70
N ASN A 22 4.89 1.72 5.17
CA ASN A 22 4.79 1.03 6.45
C ASN A 22 3.54 0.13 6.49
N VAL A 23 3.57 -0.93 7.29
CA VAL A 23 2.45 -1.85 7.48
C VAL A 23 2.20 -1.98 8.98
N LYS A 24 1.03 -1.53 9.42
CA LYS A 24 0.55 -1.73 10.80
C LYS A 24 -0.34 -2.97 10.84
N GLU A 25 -0.95 -3.29 11.98
CA GLU A 25 -1.84 -4.46 12.10
C GLU A 25 -3.13 -4.30 11.30
N THR A 26 -3.80 -3.15 11.40
CA THR A 26 -5.07 -2.85 10.73
C THR A 26 -4.89 -1.95 9.50
N THR A 27 -3.99 -0.96 9.58
CA THR A 27 -3.75 0.01 8.51
C THR A 27 -2.39 -0.16 7.83
N VAL A 28 -2.20 0.52 6.70
CA VAL A 28 -0.97 0.55 5.92
C VAL A 28 -0.68 1.98 5.49
N LEU A 29 0.58 2.40 5.60
CA LEU A 29 1.05 3.65 5.01
C LEU A 29 1.52 3.37 3.60
N VAL A 30 0.96 4.10 2.65
CA VAL A 30 1.36 4.07 1.26
C VAL A 30 1.82 5.46 0.84
N LYS A 31 3.04 5.52 0.29
CA LYS A 31 3.60 6.71 -0.31
C LYS A 31 3.14 6.76 -1.77
N VAL A 32 2.43 7.81 -2.14
CA VAL A 32 1.91 8.00 -3.51
C VAL A 32 2.73 9.05 -4.29
N ALA A 33 3.35 10.00 -3.59
CA ALA A 33 4.23 11.01 -4.16
C ALA A 33 5.28 11.44 -3.12
N ASP A 34 6.25 12.26 -3.53
CA ASP A 34 7.22 12.82 -2.58
C ASP A 34 6.52 13.69 -1.53
N ASN A 35 6.80 13.39 -0.27
CA ASN A 35 6.12 13.92 0.92
C ASN A 35 4.65 13.51 1.14
N VAL A 36 4.01 12.81 0.19
CA VAL A 36 2.61 12.38 0.35
C VAL A 36 2.54 10.93 0.80
N LYS A 37 2.24 10.74 2.09
CA LYS A 37 1.95 9.44 2.71
C LYS A 37 0.48 9.38 3.07
N ILE A 38 -0.20 8.33 2.64
CA ILE A 38 -1.61 8.08 2.90
C ILE A 38 -1.69 6.85 3.80
N GLU A 39 -2.30 7.00 4.97
CA GLU A 39 -2.65 5.86 5.81
C GLU A 39 -4.06 5.41 5.42
N MET A 40 -4.19 4.12 5.10
CA MET A 40 -5.46 3.52 4.73
C MET A 40 -5.56 2.09 5.25
N ASP A 41 -6.78 1.60 5.39
CA ASP A 41 -6.99 0.23 5.84
C ASP A 41 -6.46 -0.79 4.83
N LYS A 42 -5.98 -1.91 5.36
CA LYS A 42 -5.57 -3.05 4.52
C LYS A 42 -6.69 -3.56 3.62
N SER A 43 -7.94 -3.42 4.06
CA SER A 43 -9.13 -3.78 3.29
C SER A 43 -9.34 -2.91 2.04
N ALA A 44 -8.77 -1.70 2.01
CA ALA A 44 -8.87 -0.79 0.88
C ALA A 44 -7.81 -1.06 -0.21
N ILE A 45 -6.84 -1.94 0.05
CA ILE A 45 -5.85 -2.37 -0.94
C ILE A 45 -6.43 -3.47 -1.81
N THR A 46 -6.62 -3.16 -3.09
CA THR A 46 -7.21 -4.06 -4.07
C THR A 46 -6.16 -4.97 -4.70
N ASN A 47 -4.96 -4.46 -4.94
CA ASN A 47 -3.90 -5.23 -5.56
C ASN A 47 -2.53 -4.92 -4.96
N VAL A 48 -1.74 -5.97 -4.75
CA VAL A 48 -0.32 -5.86 -4.37
C VAL A 48 0.49 -6.36 -5.54
N LEU A 49 1.14 -5.42 -6.24
CA LEU A 49 2.08 -5.71 -7.30
C LEU A 49 3.40 -6.15 -6.63
N LYS A 50 3.49 -7.44 -6.32
CA LYS A 50 4.77 -8.08 -6.02
C LYS A 50 5.43 -8.44 -7.34
N GLU A 51 6.54 -7.79 -7.65
CA GLU A 51 7.47 -8.32 -8.65
C GLU A 51 8.11 -9.58 -8.04
N ALA A 52 8.03 -10.69 -8.78
CA ALA A 52 8.41 -12.03 -8.35
C ALA A 52 9.93 -12.18 -8.16
#